data_AF-A0A8T7JRE0-F1
#
_entry.id   AF-A0A8T7JRE0-F1
#
_cell.length_a   1.000
_cell.length_b   1.000
_cell.length_c   1.000
_cell.angle_alpha   90.00
_cell.angle_beta   90.00
_cell.angle_gamma   90.00
#
_symmetry.space_group_name_H-M   'P 1'
#
loop_
_entity.id
_entity.type
_entity.pdbx_description
1 polymer ?
#
loop_
_entity_poly.entity_id
_entity_poly.type
_entity_poly.pdbx_seq_one_letter_code
_entity_poly.pdbx_strand_id
1 'polypeptide(L)'
;MRRSSRLLNGLPPFQQGGLDSLCGLYSIINAERIINHSTDEETQILFDDLIGFLSRRGLLGKFLIGGILHPQMLLILDKVVGKKRISNVDIPWRGVPNPDLTTFWKSMQYFLDGTPGRAIILGLMGYHEHWTVIEKITNRSILLYDSALIKRLPRNFCTTVYAKGQRKHVLLPAQTYFLSNNQHIIDQYDT
;
A
#
# COMPACT_ATOMS: atom_id res chain seq x y z
N MET A 1 -35.34 -35.56 -6.65
CA MET A 1 -34.06 -35.89 -6.00
C MET A 1 -32.90 -35.46 -6.92
N ARG A 2 -32.30 -34.28 -6.69
CA ARG A 2 -31.06 -33.87 -7.36
C ARG A 2 -29.90 -34.19 -6.40
N ARG A 3 -29.05 -35.15 -6.78
CA ARG A 3 -27.79 -35.43 -6.09
C ARG A 3 -26.90 -34.20 -6.20
N SER A 4 -26.70 -33.50 -5.08
CA SER A 4 -25.62 -32.52 -4.94
C SER A 4 -24.32 -33.32 -4.80
N SER A 5 -23.50 -33.28 -5.83
CA SER A 5 -22.10 -33.68 -5.74
C SER A 5 -21.42 -32.73 -4.76
N ARG A 6 -21.17 -33.20 -3.54
CA ARG A 6 -20.19 -32.56 -2.65
C ARG A 6 -18.84 -32.67 -3.37
N LEU A 7 -18.45 -31.59 -4.03
CA LEU A 7 -17.08 -31.40 -4.49
C LEU A 7 -16.17 -31.57 -3.27
N LEU A 8 -15.15 -32.38 -3.46
CA LEU A 8 -14.02 -32.54 -2.56
C LEU A 8 -13.36 -31.16 -2.39
N ASN A 9 -13.72 -30.44 -1.34
CA ASN A 9 -13.07 -29.18 -0.99
C ASN A 9 -11.72 -29.51 -0.33
N GLY A 10 -10.71 -29.79 -1.16
CA GLY A 10 -9.32 -29.71 -0.73
C GLY A 10 -8.97 -28.29 -0.26
N LEU A 11 -7.96 -28.17 0.59
CA LEU A 11 -7.44 -26.84 0.97
C LEU A 11 -6.96 -26.12 -0.31
N PRO A 12 -7.32 -24.84 -0.52
CA PRO A 12 -6.86 -24.10 -1.69
C PRO A 12 -5.33 -23.98 -1.67
N PRO A 13 -4.66 -23.98 -2.83
CA PRO A 13 -3.23 -23.79 -2.88
C PRO A 13 -2.84 -22.40 -2.38
N PHE A 14 -1.67 -22.29 -1.75
CA PHE A 14 -1.07 -21.00 -1.43
C PHE A 14 -0.83 -20.20 -2.71
N GLN A 15 -1.17 -18.92 -2.68
CA GLN A 15 -0.83 -17.99 -3.75
C GLN A 15 0.65 -17.60 -3.64
N GLN A 16 1.30 -17.31 -4.76
CA GLN A 16 2.62 -16.68 -4.75
C GLN A 16 2.53 -15.34 -3.98
N GLY A 17 3.45 -15.07 -3.05
CA GLY A 17 3.30 -13.96 -2.10
C GLY A 17 2.48 -14.27 -0.83
N GLY A 18 1.83 -15.44 -0.76
CA GLY A 18 1.00 -15.84 0.37
C GLY A 18 1.76 -16.55 1.51
N LEU A 19 2.99 -16.98 1.25
CA LEU A 19 3.89 -17.60 2.23
C LEU A 19 5.10 -16.75 2.56
N ASP A 20 5.46 -15.83 1.67
CA ASP A 20 6.50 -14.84 1.91
C ASP A 20 5.87 -13.53 2.41
N SER A 21 6.67 -12.71 3.08
CA SER A 21 6.22 -11.43 3.63
C SER A 21 6.57 -10.22 2.74
N LEU A 22 6.63 -10.42 1.42
CA LEU A 22 7.09 -9.39 0.48
C LEU A 22 6.05 -8.32 0.12
N CYS A 23 4.84 -8.35 0.70
CA CYS A 23 3.78 -7.38 0.43
C CYS A 23 4.21 -5.92 0.50
N GLY A 24 5.12 -5.58 1.41
CA GLY A 24 5.69 -4.24 1.50
C GLY A 24 6.53 -3.86 0.27
N LEU A 25 7.33 -4.77 -0.28
CA LEU A 25 8.10 -4.52 -1.51
C LEU A 25 7.16 -4.40 -2.71
N TYR A 26 6.19 -5.30 -2.84
CA TYR A 26 5.21 -5.22 -3.91
C TYR A 26 4.40 -3.94 -3.83
N SER A 27 4.08 -3.43 -2.64
CA SER A 27 3.41 -2.14 -2.49
C SER A 27 4.25 -0.98 -3.04
N ILE A 28 5.56 -1.00 -2.82
CA ILE A 28 6.48 0.01 -3.38
C ILE A 28 6.52 -0.08 -4.90
N ILE A 29 6.71 -1.30 -5.42
CA ILE A 29 6.79 -1.57 -6.86
C ILE A 29 5.50 -1.16 -7.58
N ASN A 30 4.36 -1.56 -7.02
CA ASN A 30 3.04 -1.23 -7.56
C ASN A 30 2.76 0.27 -7.55
N ALA A 31 3.13 0.97 -6.47
CA ALA A 31 2.99 2.42 -6.41
C ALA A 31 3.88 3.12 -7.45
N GLU A 32 5.13 2.69 -7.60
CA GLU A 32 6.04 3.21 -8.62
C GLU A 32 5.48 3.01 -10.03
N ARG A 33 4.96 1.81 -10.30
CA ARG A 33 4.33 1.47 -11.59
C ARG A 33 3.11 2.33 -11.90
N ILE A 34 2.26 2.62 -10.92
CA ILE A 34 1.12 3.54 -11.09
C ILE A 34 1.60 4.95 -11.42
N ILE A 35 2.63 5.43 -10.71
CA ILE A 35 3.12 6.81 -10.84
C ILE A 35 3.83 7.03 -12.19
N ASN A 36 4.63 6.06 -12.62
CA ASN A 36 5.51 6.19 -13.79
C ASN A 36 4.99 5.49 -15.05
N HIS A 37 3.93 4.69 -14.94
CA HIS A 37 3.47 3.78 -16.00
C HIS A 37 4.58 2.81 -16.45
N SER A 38 5.40 2.36 -15.48
CA SER A 38 6.57 1.50 -15.73
C SER A 38 6.18 0.21 -16.45
N THR A 39 7.05 -0.24 -17.38
CA THR A 39 6.89 -1.54 -18.04
C THR A 39 7.21 -2.70 -17.10
N ASP A 40 6.93 -3.93 -17.52
CA ASP A 40 7.29 -5.13 -16.75
C ASP A 40 8.81 -5.22 -16.54
N GLU A 41 9.61 -4.85 -17.54
CA GLU A 41 11.07 -4.82 -17.45
C GLU A 41 11.57 -3.79 -16.45
N GLU A 42 11.02 -2.57 -16.49
CA GLU A 42 11.39 -1.50 -15.53
C GLU A 42 11.00 -1.87 -14.10
N THR A 43 9.83 -2.52 -13.96
CA THR A 43 9.31 -3.06 -12.69
C THR A 43 10.23 -4.16 -12.17
N GLN A 44 10.69 -5.06 -13.04
CA GLN A 44 11.60 -6.16 -12.68
C GLN A 44 12.97 -5.62 -12.24
N ILE A 45 13.51 -4.60 -12.91
CA ILE A 45 14.75 -3.94 -12.50
C ILE A 45 14.61 -3.38 -11.08
N LEU A 46 13.50 -2.71 -10.78
CA LEU A 46 13.26 -2.21 -9.42
C LEU A 46 13.16 -3.35 -8.40
N PHE A 47 12.51 -4.46 -8.74
CA PHE A 47 12.48 -5.65 -7.88
C PHE A 47 13.89 -6.18 -7.61
N ASP A 48 14.71 -6.33 -8.64
CA ASP A 48 16.09 -6.83 -8.53
C ASP A 48 16.95 -5.89 -7.67
N ASP A 49 16.79 -4.57 -7.84
CA ASP A 49 17.46 -3.55 -7.03
C ASP A 49 17.09 -3.67 -5.55
N LEU A 50 15.81 -3.91 -5.25
CA LEU A 50 15.30 -4.11 -3.88
C LEU A 50 15.89 -5.38 -3.26
N ILE A 51 15.86 -6.50 -3.97
CA ILE A 51 16.44 -7.77 -3.50
C ILE A 51 17.95 -7.62 -3.30
N GLY A 52 18.65 -6.99 -4.23
CA GLY A 52 20.08 -6.70 -4.13
C GLY A 52 20.41 -5.83 -2.93
N PHE A 53 19.62 -4.78 -2.68
CA PHE A 53 19.78 -3.91 -1.51
C PHE A 53 19.59 -4.67 -0.18
N LEU A 54 18.55 -5.48 -0.07
CA LEU A 54 18.27 -6.27 1.12
C LEU A 54 19.31 -7.36 1.36
N SER A 55 19.74 -8.05 0.29
CA SER A 55 20.75 -9.10 0.34
C SER A 55 22.09 -8.55 0.81
N ARG A 56 22.59 -7.46 0.22
CA ARG A 56 23.86 -6.81 0.62
C ARG A 56 23.87 -6.34 2.07
N ARG A 57 22.70 -6.07 2.66
CA ARG A 57 22.55 -5.65 4.06
C ARG A 57 22.25 -6.80 5.02
N GLY A 58 22.17 -8.04 4.55
CA GLY A 58 21.78 -9.20 5.36
C GLY A 58 20.33 -9.13 5.87
N LEU A 59 19.48 -8.32 5.24
CA LEU A 59 18.09 -8.09 5.66
C LEU A 59 17.10 -9.00 4.92
N LEU A 60 17.49 -9.60 3.80
CA LEU A 60 16.59 -10.36 2.93
C LEU A 60 15.85 -11.48 3.69
N GLY A 61 16.57 -12.33 4.43
CA GLY A 61 15.96 -13.42 5.20
C GLY A 61 14.96 -12.93 6.25
N LYS A 62 15.30 -11.83 6.95
CA LYS A 62 14.39 -11.21 7.94
C LYS A 62 13.10 -10.72 7.28
N PHE A 63 13.20 -10.15 6.09
CA PHE A 63 12.05 -9.58 5.37
C PHE A 63 11.18 -10.67 4.75
N LEU A 64 11.77 -11.75 4.24
CA LEU A 64 11.01 -12.89 3.73
C LEU A 64 10.15 -13.53 4.82
N ILE A 65 10.64 -13.57 6.06
CA ILE A 65 9.96 -14.20 7.20
C ILE A 65 8.99 -13.24 7.91
N GLY A 66 9.40 -12.00 8.17
CA GLY A 66 8.67 -11.07 9.03
C GLY A 66 8.17 -9.79 8.36
N GLY A 67 8.45 -9.62 7.07
CA GLY A 67 7.98 -8.48 6.28
C GLY A 67 8.67 -7.16 6.59
N ILE A 68 8.02 -6.08 6.17
CA ILE A 68 8.51 -4.71 6.27
C ILE A 68 7.75 -3.99 7.37
N LEU A 69 8.49 -3.35 8.28
CA LEU A 69 7.98 -2.39 9.24
C LEU A 69 8.14 -0.96 8.71
N HIS A 70 7.39 -0.03 9.29
CA HIS A 70 7.39 1.38 8.91
C HIS A 70 8.79 2.03 8.71
N PRO A 71 9.78 1.86 9.61
CA PRO A 71 11.12 2.45 9.41
C PRO A 71 11.84 1.91 8.18
N GLN A 72 11.57 0.66 7.81
CA GLN A 72 12.20 -0.01 6.68
C GLN A 72 11.55 0.42 5.36
N MET A 73 10.24 0.67 5.36
CA MET A 73 9.53 1.26 4.22
C MET A 73 10.17 2.61 3.84
N LEU A 74 10.37 3.50 4.81
CA LEU A 74 11.07 4.78 4.61
C LEU A 74 12.47 4.61 4.05
N LEU A 75 13.24 3.71 4.64
CA LEU A 75 14.61 3.45 4.21
C LEU A 75 14.67 2.99 2.75
N ILE A 76 13.75 2.13 2.33
CA ILE A 76 13.70 1.62 0.96
C ILE A 76 13.26 2.70 -0.01
N LEU A 77 12.21 3.46 0.32
CA LEU A 77 11.75 4.59 -0.49
C LEU A 77 12.86 5.63 -0.69
N ASP A 78 13.69 5.89 0.34
CA ASP A 78 14.82 6.82 0.23
C ASP A 78 16.02 6.24 -0.53
N LYS A 79 16.45 5.01 -0.18
CA LYS A 79 17.75 4.46 -0.63
C LYS A 79 17.70 3.66 -1.93
N VAL A 80 16.55 3.08 -2.28
CA VAL A 80 16.41 2.24 -3.47
C VAL A 80 15.56 2.93 -4.52
N VAL A 81 14.37 3.40 -4.14
CA VAL A 81 13.48 4.10 -5.06
C VAL A 81 14.07 5.48 -5.38
N GLY A 82 14.30 6.29 -4.34
CA GLY A 82 14.93 7.59 -4.44
C GLY A 82 14.14 8.62 -5.26
N LYS A 83 14.61 9.87 -5.21
CA LYS A 83 13.95 11.01 -5.86
C LYS A 83 13.88 10.92 -7.40
N LYS A 84 14.66 10.02 -8.01
CA LYS A 84 14.65 9.81 -9.47
C LYS A 84 13.44 9.01 -9.93
N ARG A 85 12.95 8.07 -9.12
CA ARG A 85 11.76 7.27 -9.44
C ARG A 85 10.49 7.85 -8.83
N ILE A 86 10.56 8.32 -7.58
CA ILE A 86 9.45 8.97 -6.87
C ILE A 86 9.99 10.23 -6.20
N SER A 87 9.66 11.42 -6.72
CA SER A 87 10.21 12.68 -6.26
C SER A 87 9.60 13.17 -4.95
N ASN A 88 8.32 12.86 -4.71
CA ASN A 88 7.58 13.30 -3.52
C ASN A 88 7.08 12.10 -2.72
N VAL A 89 7.45 12.06 -1.44
CA VAL A 89 7.05 11.05 -0.47
C VAL A 89 6.58 11.75 0.81
N ASP A 90 5.27 11.87 0.98
CA ASP A 90 4.66 12.56 2.11
C ASP A 90 3.94 11.59 3.04
N ILE A 91 3.94 11.90 4.35
CA ILE A 91 3.27 11.09 5.38
C ILE A 91 2.45 12.04 6.24
N PRO A 92 1.35 12.59 5.69
CA PRO A 92 0.66 13.75 6.27
C PRO A 92 0.03 13.47 7.64
N TRP A 93 -0.21 12.19 7.94
CA TRP A 93 -0.83 11.75 9.19
C TRP A 93 0.18 11.20 10.21
N ARG A 94 1.48 11.38 9.96
CA ARG A 94 2.52 11.04 10.96
C ARG A 94 2.35 11.92 12.19
N GLY A 95 2.30 11.28 13.36
CA GLY A 95 2.19 11.98 14.65
C GLY A 95 0.79 12.51 14.96
N VAL A 96 -0.20 12.31 14.08
CA VAL A 96 -1.59 12.67 14.35
C VAL A 96 -2.25 11.52 15.14
N PRO A 97 -2.64 11.72 16.41
CA PRO A 97 -3.25 10.67 17.21
C PRO A 97 -4.70 10.42 16.78
N ASN A 98 -5.04 9.17 16.48
CA ASN A 98 -6.41 8.70 16.25
C ASN A 98 -7.25 9.61 15.33
N PRO A 99 -6.78 9.96 14.12
CA PRO A 99 -7.54 10.83 13.24
C PRO A 99 -8.88 10.19 12.88
N ASP A 100 -9.92 10.99 12.76
CA ASP A 100 -11.23 10.45 12.40
C ASP A 100 -11.21 9.85 10.99
N LEU A 101 -11.96 8.75 10.80
CA LEU A 101 -11.99 8.04 9.53
C LEU A 101 -12.47 8.95 8.38
N THR A 102 -13.34 9.92 8.62
CA THR A 102 -13.89 10.76 7.56
C THR A 102 -12.83 11.71 7.01
N THR A 103 -12.11 12.41 7.87
CA THR A 103 -11.06 13.35 7.49
C THR A 103 -9.88 12.63 6.87
N PHE A 104 -9.45 11.50 7.46
CA PHE A 104 -8.41 10.66 6.86
C PHE A 104 -8.79 10.17 5.46
N TRP A 105 -10.03 9.66 5.30
CA TRP A 105 -10.54 9.18 4.02
C TRP A 105 -10.62 10.29 2.97
N LYS A 106 -11.15 11.46 3.34
CA LYS A 106 -11.22 12.63 2.44
C LYS A 106 -9.84 13.13 2.04
N SER A 107 -8.86 13.08 2.94
CA SER A 107 -7.48 13.47 2.64
C SER A 107 -6.85 12.55 1.59
N MET A 108 -7.00 11.23 1.74
CA MET A 108 -6.54 10.27 0.71
C MET A 108 -7.25 10.50 -0.62
N GLN A 109 -8.56 10.75 -0.58
CA GLN A 109 -9.35 11.05 -1.78
C GLN A 109 -8.92 12.31 -2.48
N TYR A 110 -8.80 13.42 -1.75
CA TYR A 110 -8.34 14.69 -2.28
C TYR A 110 -6.97 14.58 -2.94
N PHE A 111 -6.05 13.81 -2.33
CA PHE A 111 -4.74 13.57 -2.92
C PHE A 111 -4.83 12.81 -4.25
N LEU A 112 -5.58 11.71 -4.30
CA LEU A 112 -5.71 10.88 -5.52
C LEU A 112 -6.52 11.57 -6.63
N ASP A 113 -7.50 12.42 -6.27
CA ASP A 113 -8.32 13.18 -7.21
C ASP A 113 -7.58 14.40 -7.82
N GLY A 114 -6.34 14.67 -7.39
CA GLY A 114 -5.53 15.77 -7.91
C GLY A 114 -4.91 15.48 -9.29
N THR A 115 -3.62 15.76 -9.45
CA THR A 115 -2.93 15.50 -10.73
C THR A 115 -2.70 14.00 -10.98
N PRO A 116 -2.57 13.55 -12.24
CA PRO A 116 -2.20 12.17 -12.57
C PRO A 116 -0.88 11.71 -11.93
N GLY A 117 -0.59 10.41 -11.96
CA GLY A 117 0.68 9.87 -11.45
C GLY A 117 0.81 9.98 -9.93
N ARG A 118 -0.25 9.59 -9.21
CA ARG A 118 -0.32 9.58 -7.74
C ARG A 118 -0.74 8.21 -7.24
N ALA A 119 -0.12 7.77 -6.17
CA ALA A 119 -0.48 6.52 -5.48
C ALA A 119 -0.37 6.70 -3.98
N ILE A 120 -1.12 5.90 -3.21
CA ILE A 120 -1.00 5.86 -1.75
C ILE A 120 -0.61 4.45 -1.32
N ILE A 121 0.52 4.30 -0.62
CA ILE A 121 0.79 3.07 0.13
C ILE A 121 0.11 3.18 1.48
N LEU A 122 -0.67 2.16 1.85
CA LEU A 122 -1.48 2.11 3.06
C LEU A 122 -1.10 0.89 3.89
N GLY A 123 -0.74 1.13 5.16
CA GLY A 123 -0.68 0.08 6.19
C GLY A 123 -2.09 -0.31 6.67
N LEU A 124 -2.31 -1.61 6.79
CA LEU A 124 -3.54 -2.24 7.26
C LEU A 124 -3.27 -3.15 8.47
N MET A 125 -4.20 -3.14 9.42
CA MET A 125 -4.29 -4.10 10.53
C MET A 125 -5.72 -4.65 10.70
N GLY A 126 -5.88 -5.60 11.62
CA GLY A 126 -7.16 -6.21 11.95
C GLY A 126 -7.39 -7.48 11.14
N TYR A 127 -8.37 -7.48 10.23
CA TYR A 127 -8.63 -8.65 9.38
C TYR A 127 -7.50 -8.93 8.38
N HIS A 128 -6.80 -7.88 7.94
CA HIS A 128 -5.60 -8.00 7.13
C HIS A 128 -4.48 -7.24 7.85
N GLU A 129 -3.34 -7.89 8.06
CA GLU A 129 -2.09 -7.27 8.49
C GLU A 129 -1.21 -7.16 7.24
N HIS A 130 -1.21 -5.98 6.60
CA HIS A 130 -0.77 -5.88 5.21
C HIS A 130 -0.32 -4.47 4.83
N TRP A 131 0.60 -4.39 3.86
CA TRP A 131 0.84 -3.18 3.09
C TRP A 131 0.14 -3.33 1.75
N THR A 132 -0.58 -2.29 1.33
CA THR A 132 -1.30 -2.28 0.06
C THR A 132 -1.14 -0.93 -0.65
N VAL A 133 -1.59 -0.85 -1.90
CA VAL A 133 -1.62 0.39 -2.69
C VAL A 133 -3.06 0.75 -3.00
N ILE A 134 -3.41 2.01 -2.78
CA ILE A 134 -4.67 2.59 -3.23
C ILE A 134 -4.45 3.23 -4.59
N GLU A 135 -5.17 2.74 -5.60
CA GLU A 135 -5.24 3.37 -6.93
C GLU A 135 -6.39 4.38 -7.02
N LYS A 136 -7.49 4.12 -6.30
CA LYS A 136 -8.70 4.93 -6.38
C LYS A 136 -9.49 4.81 -5.10
N ILE A 137 -10.15 5.89 -4.72
CA ILE A 137 -11.02 5.94 -3.56
C ILE A 137 -12.31 6.67 -3.91
N THR A 138 -13.40 6.22 -3.31
CA THR A 138 -14.72 6.82 -3.44
C THR A 138 -15.29 7.06 -2.05
N ASN A 139 -16.41 7.75 -1.93
CA ASN A 139 -17.09 7.92 -0.64
C ASN A 139 -17.49 6.59 0.04
N ARG A 140 -17.52 5.47 -0.70
CA ARG A 140 -18.01 4.17 -0.21
C ARG A 140 -16.94 3.10 -0.09
N SER A 141 -15.87 3.17 -0.87
CA SER A 141 -14.84 2.13 -0.92
C SER A 141 -13.48 2.67 -1.35
N ILE A 142 -12.44 2.05 -0.82
CA ILE A 142 -11.08 2.09 -1.36
C ILE A 142 -10.96 0.95 -2.38
N LEU A 143 -10.43 1.23 -3.57
CA LEU A 143 -10.03 0.26 -4.58
C LEU A 143 -8.52 0.10 -4.51
N LEU A 144 -8.07 -1.15 -4.44
CA LEU A 144 -6.67 -1.47 -4.18
C LEU A 144 -6.01 -2.08 -5.41
N TYR A 145 -4.75 -1.69 -5.61
CA TYR A 145 -3.82 -2.31 -6.54
C TYR A 145 -2.90 -3.26 -5.75
N ASP A 146 -3.51 -4.35 -5.28
CA ASP A 146 -3.00 -5.20 -4.20
C ASP A 146 -2.38 -6.50 -4.71
N SER A 147 -1.22 -6.89 -4.18
CA SER A 147 -0.54 -8.14 -4.57
C SER A 147 -1.12 -9.40 -3.91
N ALA A 148 -1.94 -9.26 -2.86
CA ALA A 148 -2.64 -10.36 -2.19
C ALA A 148 -4.10 -10.53 -2.69
N LEU A 149 -4.43 -9.93 -3.84
CA LEU A 149 -5.73 -10.00 -4.51
C LEU A 149 -6.88 -9.36 -3.71
N ILE A 150 -6.59 -8.51 -2.72
CA ILE A 150 -7.61 -7.74 -2.02
C ILE A 150 -8.08 -6.63 -2.96
N LYS A 151 -9.26 -6.76 -3.56
CA LYS A 151 -9.72 -5.79 -4.58
C LYS A 151 -10.26 -4.48 -4.03
N ARG A 152 -10.91 -4.54 -2.86
CA ARG A 152 -11.63 -3.38 -2.31
C ARG A 152 -11.77 -3.44 -0.79
N LEU A 153 -11.75 -2.27 -0.15
CA LEU A 153 -12.13 -2.10 1.25
C LEU A 153 -13.38 -1.21 1.35
N PRO A 154 -14.55 -1.79 1.67
CA PRO A 154 -15.74 -1.01 1.93
C PRO A 154 -15.58 -0.13 3.17
N ARG A 155 -15.97 1.14 3.09
CA ARG A 155 -15.79 2.14 4.15
C ARG A 155 -16.45 1.75 5.46
N ASN A 156 -17.62 1.10 5.41
CA ASN A 156 -18.35 0.62 6.59
C ASN A 156 -17.62 -0.49 7.35
N PHE A 157 -16.63 -1.14 6.73
CA PHE A 157 -15.76 -2.14 7.37
C PHE A 157 -14.39 -1.57 7.80
N CYS A 158 -14.15 -0.28 7.59
CA CYS A 158 -12.88 0.37 7.93
C CYS A 158 -12.96 1.17 9.24
N THR A 159 -11.83 1.39 9.89
CA THR A 159 -11.65 2.27 11.07
C THR A 159 -10.20 2.74 11.12
N THR A 160 -9.90 3.81 11.85
CA THR A 160 -8.53 4.35 12.02
C THR A 160 -7.96 4.11 13.43
N VAL A 161 -8.73 3.48 14.32
CA VAL A 161 -8.38 3.35 15.74
C VAL A 161 -8.18 1.88 16.13
N TYR A 162 -9.26 1.12 16.27
CA TYR A 162 -9.22 -0.31 16.59
C TYR A 162 -10.38 -1.05 15.93
N ALA A 163 -10.18 -2.34 15.62
CA ALA A 163 -11.20 -3.17 15.03
C ALA A 163 -12.36 -3.41 16.01
N LYS A 164 -13.61 -3.23 15.56
CA LYS A 164 -14.81 -3.50 16.37
C LYS A 164 -16.01 -3.87 15.50
N GLY A 165 -16.61 -5.03 15.79
CA GLY A 165 -17.82 -5.52 15.11
C GLY A 165 -17.61 -5.66 13.61
N GLN A 166 -18.37 -4.91 12.82
CA GLN A 166 -18.23 -4.88 11.36
C GLN A 166 -16.96 -4.16 10.88
N ARG A 167 -16.39 -3.23 11.68
CA ARG A 167 -15.19 -2.48 11.30
C ARG A 167 -13.95 -3.32 11.59
N LYS A 168 -13.63 -4.22 10.68
CA LYS A 168 -12.55 -5.20 10.83
C LYS A 168 -11.23 -4.76 10.22
N HIS A 169 -11.23 -3.79 9.32
CA HIS A 169 -10.01 -3.26 8.70
C HIS A 169 -9.59 -1.97 9.40
N VAL A 170 -8.44 -2.01 10.07
CA VAL A 170 -7.83 -0.83 10.67
C VAL A 170 -6.88 -0.23 9.65
N LEU A 171 -7.21 0.96 9.16
CA LEU A 171 -6.31 1.76 8.33
C LEU A 171 -5.30 2.42 9.27
N LEU A 172 -4.02 2.47 8.87
CA LEU A 172 -2.94 3.01 9.71
C LEU A 172 -2.46 4.37 9.18
N PRO A 173 -3.06 5.50 9.60
CA PRO A 173 -2.70 6.84 9.12
C PRO A 173 -1.20 7.17 9.21
N ALA A 174 -0.55 6.89 10.34
CA ALA A 174 0.88 7.14 10.52
C ALA A 174 1.78 6.28 9.61
N GLN A 175 1.20 5.23 9.03
CA GLN A 175 1.80 4.30 8.08
C GLN A 175 1.13 4.42 6.71
N THR A 176 0.77 5.65 6.31
CA THR A 176 0.17 5.94 5.00
C THR A 176 1.03 6.95 4.26
N TYR A 177 1.48 6.59 3.06
CA TYR A 177 2.46 7.32 2.27
C TYR A 177 1.81 7.83 1.00
N PHE A 178 1.87 9.14 0.79
CA PHE A 178 1.34 9.83 -0.38
C PHE A 178 2.51 10.04 -1.35
N LEU A 179 2.42 9.45 -2.54
CA LEU A 179 3.53 9.31 -3.49
C LEU A 179 3.17 9.96 -4.83
N SER A 180 4.06 10.78 -5.37
CA SER A 180 3.86 11.42 -6.68
C SER A 180 5.17 11.90 -7.32
N ASN A 181 5.12 12.16 -8.64
CA ASN A 181 6.20 12.83 -9.39
C ASN A 181 5.89 14.26 -9.84
N ASN A 182 4.66 14.71 -9.63
CA ASN A 182 4.27 16.08 -9.97
C ASN A 182 4.68 17.03 -8.86
N GLN A 183 5.35 18.13 -9.19
CA GLN A 183 5.56 19.23 -8.25
C GLN A 183 4.19 19.73 -7.76
N HIS A 184 4.03 19.91 -6.45
CA HIS A 184 3.01 20.82 -5.96
C HIS A 184 3.31 22.17 -6.61
N ILE A 185 2.45 22.61 -7.54
CA ILE A 185 2.35 24.03 -7.85
C ILE A 185 1.85 24.65 -6.54
N ILE A 186 2.79 25.09 -5.71
CA ILE A 186 2.49 26.03 -4.65
C ILE A 186 2.20 27.31 -5.41
N ASP A 187 0.93 27.57 -5.69
CA ASP A 187 0.50 28.89 -6.14
C ASP A 187 0.95 29.88 -5.06
N GLN A 188 2.01 30.60 -5.39
CA GLN A 188 2.46 31.78 -4.67
C GLN A 188 1.40 32.87 -4.89
N TYR A 189 0.28 32.78 -4.18
CA TYR A 189 -0.60 33.92 -3.93
C TYR A 189 -1.19 33.76 -2.54
N ASP A 190 -0.50 34.35 -1.58
CA ASP A 190 -1.13 35.21 -0.55
C ASP A 190 -0.03 36.13 0.00
N THR A 191 0.11 37.28 -0.68
CA THR A 191 0.55 38.55 -0.10
C THR A 191 -0.50 39.11 0.83
#